data_AF-A0A3G8YS30-F1
#
_entry.id   AF-A0A3G8YS30-F1
#
_cell.length_a   1.000
_cell.length_b   1.000
_cell.length_c   1.000
_cell.angle_alpha   90.00
_cell.angle_beta   90.00
_cell.angle_gamma   90.00
#
_symmetry.space_group_name_H-M   'P 1'
#
loop_
_entity.id
_entity.type
_entity.pdbx_description
1 polymer ?
#
loop_
_entity_poly.entity_id
_entity_poly.type
_entity_poly.pdbx_seq_one_letter_code
_entity_poly.pdbx_strand_id
1 'polypeptide(L)'
;MKTTYAASALPLLLLGSLLSACSQSNAATGGRPELPTASEVRHPAAPKGAPVFLSLLTEGNVSLYQVSVKEDATSTSVNPLALGDGYKGRTVPISEALPADAVDIKVSDATAKVVLLHWVMWQDKNNNGSLDGGESLPLLSHDRVVYADQAVNVTFQTLSPDMVQKWNFAQGWSRAAHYVYKPLDTQTYRRSLETNGLSRFELHQPTPLTSM
;
A
#
# COMPACT_ATOMS: atom_id res chain seq x y z
N MET A 1 4.85 -77.00 -24.27
CA MET A 1 3.78 -77.42 -23.34
C MET A 1 3.68 -76.40 -22.20
N LYS A 2 2.57 -76.39 -21.43
CA LYS A 2 2.37 -75.51 -20.26
C LYS A 2 2.70 -76.25 -18.97
N THR A 3 3.31 -75.58 -17.99
CA THR A 3 3.27 -75.99 -16.56
C THR A 3 3.58 -74.83 -15.61
N THR A 4 2.96 -74.85 -14.42
CA THR A 4 3.04 -73.87 -13.31
C THR A 4 2.65 -74.58 -11.99
N TYR A 5 2.85 -74.06 -10.77
CA TYR A 5 3.43 -72.76 -10.35
C TYR A 5 4.85 -72.99 -9.75
N ALA A 6 5.34 -72.54 -8.57
CA ALA A 6 4.81 -71.85 -7.38
C ALA A 6 5.86 -70.85 -6.82
N ALA A 7 5.55 -70.15 -5.72
CA ALA A 7 6.31 -68.97 -5.26
C ALA A 7 6.77 -69.02 -3.79
N SER A 8 7.86 -68.30 -3.50
CA SER A 8 8.32 -67.80 -2.19
C SER A 8 9.41 -66.73 -2.41
N ALA A 9 9.69 -65.73 -1.55
CA ALA A 9 8.86 -64.98 -0.60
C ALA A 9 9.70 -63.80 -0.02
N LEU A 10 9.28 -62.55 -0.25
CA LEU A 10 9.71 -61.34 0.51
C LEU A 10 11.25 -61.01 0.41
N PRO A 11 11.76 -59.90 1.02
CA PRO A 11 11.70 -58.60 0.33
C PRO A 11 12.99 -57.74 0.41
N LEU A 12 13.29 -56.94 -0.62
CA LEU A 12 14.13 -55.74 -0.46
C LEU A 12 13.36 -54.45 -0.78
N LEU A 13 13.25 -53.60 0.23
CA LEU A 13 12.82 -52.20 0.14
C LEU A 13 13.98 -51.30 -0.37
N LEU A 14 13.69 -50.00 -0.55
CA LEU A 14 14.66 -48.90 -0.75
C LEU A 14 15.42 -48.96 -2.09
N LEU A 15 14.93 -48.34 -3.17
CA LEU A 15 14.94 -46.87 -3.37
C LEU A 15 14.01 -46.50 -4.55
N GLY A 16 13.16 -45.47 -4.42
CA GLY A 16 12.25 -45.09 -5.52
C GLY A 16 11.25 -43.97 -5.20
N SER A 17 11.73 -42.78 -4.84
CA SER A 17 10.85 -41.67 -4.43
C SER A 17 11.41 -40.25 -4.68
N LEU A 18 11.90 -39.98 -5.91
CA LEU A 18 12.26 -38.63 -6.36
C LEU A 18 11.81 -38.35 -7.81
N LEU A 19 10.52 -38.52 -8.09
CA LEU A 19 9.87 -37.96 -9.29
C LEU A 19 8.35 -37.82 -9.08
N SER A 20 7.96 -36.96 -8.12
CA SER A 20 6.55 -36.58 -7.94
C SER A 20 6.44 -35.15 -7.39
N ALA A 21 7.00 -34.19 -8.12
CA ALA A 21 6.72 -32.77 -7.93
C ALA A 21 5.33 -32.44 -8.49
N CYS A 22 4.30 -33.08 -7.92
CA CYS A 22 2.92 -32.80 -8.27
C CYS A 22 2.61 -31.35 -7.94
N SER A 23 2.25 -30.60 -9.00
CA SER A 23 1.46 -29.38 -8.98
C SER A 23 0.64 -29.25 -7.69
N GLN A 24 1.12 -28.44 -6.74
CA GLN A 24 0.37 -28.15 -5.52
C GLN A 24 -0.71 -27.13 -5.86
N SER A 25 -1.79 -27.64 -6.47
CA SER A 25 -3.01 -26.91 -6.72
C SER A 25 -3.58 -26.46 -5.38
N ASN A 26 -3.38 -25.18 -5.04
CA ASN A 26 -4.04 -24.58 -3.89
C ASN A 26 -5.55 -24.76 -4.06
N ALA A 27 -6.13 -25.66 -3.27
CA ALA A 27 -7.57 -25.86 -3.23
C ALA A 27 -8.22 -24.53 -2.85
N ALA A 28 -9.32 -24.18 -3.53
CA ALA A 28 -10.03 -22.92 -3.31
C ALA A 28 -10.82 -22.96 -1.99
N THR A 29 -10.11 -22.89 -0.86
CA THR A 29 -10.71 -22.53 0.42
C THR A 29 -11.25 -21.11 0.29
N GLY A 30 -12.56 -20.91 0.42
CA GLY A 30 -13.23 -19.60 0.43
C GLY A 30 -12.90 -18.72 1.65
N GLY A 31 -11.75 -18.95 2.29
CA GLY A 31 -11.18 -18.10 3.32
C GLY A 31 -10.22 -17.10 2.70
N ARG A 32 -10.35 -15.83 3.08
CA ARG A 32 -9.42 -14.75 2.74
C ARG A 32 -8.00 -15.15 3.18
N PRO A 33 -6.93 -14.90 2.39
CA PRO A 33 -5.57 -15.08 2.86
C PRO A 33 -5.34 -14.30 4.17
N GLU A 34 -4.60 -14.88 5.11
CA GLU A 34 -4.27 -14.19 6.35
C GLU A 34 -3.48 -12.92 6.03
N LEU A 35 -4.04 -11.78 6.42
CA LEU A 35 -3.42 -10.48 6.17
C LEU A 35 -2.23 -10.30 7.13
N PRO A 36 -1.08 -9.77 6.68
CA PRO A 36 0.04 -9.49 7.56
C PRO A 36 -0.38 -8.49 8.64
N THR A 37 -0.51 -8.97 9.87
CA THR A 37 -1.15 -8.27 11.01
C THR A 37 -0.31 -7.14 11.61
N ALA A 38 0.91 -6.93 11.11
CA ALA A 38 1.70 -5.74 11.35
C ALA A 38 2.03 -5.07 10.01
N SER A 39 1.49 -3.86 9.80
CA SER A 39 2.01 -2.93 8.80
C SER A 39 3.05 -2.05 9.51
N GLU A 40 4.19 -1.76 8.88
CA GLU A 40 5.17 -0.81 9.44
C GLU A 40 5.15 0.52 8.68
N VAL A 41 5.39 1.62 9.38
CA VAL A 41 5.63 2.95 8.77
C VAL A 41 7.01 3.40 9.19
N ARG A 42 7.93 3.45 8.22
CA ARG A 42 9.32 3.87 8.42
C ARG A 42 9.43 5.39 8.36
N HIS A 43 10.34 5.94 9.14
CA HIS A 43 10.59 7.38 9.22
C HIS A 43 12.01 7.65 9.74
N PRO A 44 12.55 8.88 9.56
CA PRO A 44 13.70 9.34 10.33
C PRO A 44 13.46 9.23 11.84
N ALA A 45 14.53 9.26 12.64
CA ALA A 45 14.44 9.12 14.09
C ALA A 45 13.46 10.14 14.69
N ALA A 46 12.48 9.63 15.45
CA ALA A 46 11.42 10.46 16.01
C ALA A 46 11.98 11.54 16.96
N PRO A 47 11.62 12.82 16.78
CA PRO A 47 12.15 13.93 17.57
C PRO A 47 11.68 13.86 19.03
N LYS A 48 12.36 14.59 19.90
CA LYS A 48 12.15 14.57 21.36
C LYS A 48 11.43 15.82 21.89
N GLY A 49 11.01 15.73 23.15
CA GLY A 49 10.61 16.88 23.96
C GLY A 49 9.15 17.32 23.84
N ALA A 50 8.37 16.66 22.97
CA ALA A 50 6.92 16.75 22.86
C ALA A 50 6.39 15.38 22.40
N PRO A 51 5.15 14.98 22.76
CA PRO A 51 4.56 13.75 22.25
C PRO A 51 4.56 13.75 20.70
N VAL A 52 5.00 12.63 20.12
CA VAL A 52 5.06 12.46 18.67
C VAL A 52 3.94 11.53 18.26
N PHE A 53 3.23 11.88 17.19
CA PHE A 53 2.15 11.07 16.65
C PHE A 53 2.37 10.81 15.16
N LEU A 54 1.80 9.69 14.72
CA LEU A 54 1.67 9.31 13.31
C LEU A 54 0.17 9.16 13.03
N SER A 55 -0.35 9.99 12.14
CA SER A 55 -1.77 10.05 11.80
C SER A 55 -1.99 9.75 10.31
N LEU A 56 -3.07 9.05 10.02
CA LEU A 56 -3.51 8.73 8.66
C LEU A 56 -4.62 9.72 8.27
N LEU A 57 -4.27 10.68 7.41
CA LEU A 57 -5.14 11.79 7.03
C LEU A 57 -5.81 11.54 5.67
N THR A 58 -6.99 12.12 5.46
CA THR A 58 -7.49 12.39 4.11
C THR A 58 -6.67 13.49 3.42
N GLU A 59 -6.76 13.63 2.09
CA GLU A 59 -6.20 14.79 1.38
C GLU A 59 -6.82 16.14 1.85
N GLY A 60 -7.95 16.10 2.58
CA GLY A 60 -8.53 17.24 3.30
C GLY A 60 -8.03 17.41 4.74
N ASN A 61 -6.87 16.82 5.08
CA ASN A 61 -6.22 16.85 6.40
C ASN A 61 -7.03 16.29 7.59
N VAL A 62 -8.10 15.52 7.35
CA VAL A 62 -8.89 14.93 8.45
C VAL A 62 -8.25 13.61 8.90
N SER A 63 -7.76 13.57 10.14
CA SER A 63 -7.23 12.35 10.76
C SER A 63 -8.34 11.30 10.95
N LEU A 64 -8.10 10.08 10.46
CA LEU A 64 -9.02 8.94 10.61
C LEU A 64 -8.45 7.81 11.47
N TYR A 65 -7.13 7.79 11.68
CA TYR A 65 -6.41 6.87 12.56
C TYR A 65 -5.15 7.57 13.08
N GLN A 66 -4.76 7.31 14.32
CA GLN A 66 -3.62 7.94 14.97
C GLN A 66 -2.96 6.97 15.95
N VAL A 67 -1.63 7.00 16.02
CA VAL A 67 -0.85 6.23 16.99
C VAL A 67 0.31 7.09 17.52
N SER A 68 0.67 6.92 18.79
CA SER A 68 1.86 7.56 19.37
C SER A 68 3.13 6.90 18.84
N VAL A 69 4.10 7.72 18.46
CA VAL A 69 5.45 7.29 18.06
C VAL A 69 6.38 7.41 19.27
N LYS A 70 7.22 6.40 19.48
CA LYS A 70 8.24 6.43 20.54
C LYS A 70 9.42 7.31 20.10
N GLU A 71 9.96 8.14 21.01
CA GLU A 71 11.21 8.89 20.79
C GLU A 71 12.35 7.98 20.26
N ASP A 72 13.22 8.55 19.42
CA ASP A 72 14.30 7.86 18.68
C ASP A 72 13.90 6.72 17.73
N ALA A 73 12.61 6.33 17.65
CA ALA A 73 12.18 5.26 16.75
C ALA A 73 12.33 5.67 15.28
N THR A 74 12.67 4.70 14.42
CA THR A 74 12.77 4.84 12.95
C THR A 74 11.73 4.01 12.18
N SER A 75 10.88 3.29 12.91
CA SER A 75 9.72 2.58 12.36
C SER A 75 8.65 2.46 13.44
N THR A 76 7.39 2.64 13.05
CA THR A 76 6.20 2.53 13.91
C THR A 76 5.27 1.44 13.36
N SER A 77 4.91 0.47 14.19
CA SER A 77 3.91 -0.54 13.85
C SER A 77 2.52 0.08 13.84
N VAL A 78 1.78 -0.09 12.75
CA VAL A 78 0.41 0.41 12.56
C VAL A 78 -0.54 -0.72 12.15
N ASN A 79 -1.83 -0.50 12.40
CA ASN A 79 -2.89 -1.36 11.89
C ASN A 79 -3.89 -0.51 11.07
N PRO A 80 -3.73 -0.38 9.74
CA PRO A 80 -4.64 0.41 8.91
C PRO A 80 -6.08 -0.12 8.92
N LEU A 81 -6.30 -1.39 9.31
CA LEU A 81 -7.64 -1.98 9.43
C LEU A 81 -8.35 -1.57 10.73
N ALA A 82 -7.63 -1.04 11.73
CA ALA A 82 -8.22 -0.47 12.95
C ALA A 82 -9.06 0.79 12.69
N LEU A 83 -8.91 1.40 11.51
CA LEU A 83 -9.80 2.42 10.95
C LEU A 83 -11.27 1.96 10.88
N GLY A 84 -11.51 0.64 10.76
CA GLY A 84 -12.85 0.06 10.73
C GLY A 84 -13.73 0.73 9.68
N ASP A 85 -14.85 1.30 10.14
CA ASP A 85 -15.83 2.01 9.31
C ASP A 85 -15.62 3.54 9.21
N GLY A 86 -14.56 4.11 9.82
CA GLY A 86 -14.32 5.56 9.89
C GLY A 86 -14.11 6.28 8.55
N TYR A 87 -13.98 5.52 7.46
CA TYR A 87 -13.91 5.98 6.08
C TYR A 87 -15.28 6.09 5.38
N LYS A 88 -16.36 5.52 5.94
CA LYS A 88 -17.69 5.54 5.32
C LYS A 88 -18.21 6.97 5.22
N GLY A 89 -18.75 7.33 4.06
CA GLY A 89 -19.13 8.70 3.74
C GLY A 89 -17.96 9.63 3.38
N ARG A 90 -16.71 9.13 3.36
CA ARG A 90 -15.51 9.86 2.91
C ARG A 90 -14.95 9.34 1.58
N THR A 91 -15.58 8.31 0.99
CA THR A 91 -15.26 7.86 -0.36
C THR A 91 -15.96 8.74 -1.39
N VAL A 92 -15.20 9.23 -2.36
CA VAL A 92 -15.67 10.06 -3.49
C VAL A 92 -15.60 9.23 -4.78
N PRO A 93 -16.43 9.53 -5.80
CA PRO A 93 -16.25 8.99 -7.14
C PRO A 93 -14.80 9.16 -7.62
N ILE A 94 -14.26 8.16 -8.32
CA ILE A 94 -12.87 8.14 -8.76
C ILE A 94 -12.47 9.37 -9.60
N SER A 95 -13.41 10.00 -10.31
CA SER A 95 -13.22 11.27 -11.03
C SER A 95 -13.00 12.48 -10.12
N GLU A 96 -13.63 12.51 -8.95
CA GLU A 96 -13.49 13.59 -7.94
C GLU A 96 -12.19 13.43 -7.11
N ALA A 97 -11.58 12.24 -7.14
CA ALA A 97 -10.30 11.98 -6.50
C ALA A 97 -9.09 12.42 -7.34
N LEU A 98 -9.29 12.88 -8.58
CA LEU A 98 -8.20 13.28 -9.48
C LEU A 98 -7.69 14.71 -9.19
N PRO A 99 -6.41 15.01 -9.48
CA PRO A 99 -5.90 16.38 -9.46
C PRO A 99 -6.73 17.32 -10.35
N ALA A 100 -6.90 18.57 -9.92
CA ALA A 100 -7.70 19.57 -10.65
C ALA A 100 -7.12 19.98 -12.02
N ASP A 101 -5.86 19.65 -12.30
CA ASP A 101 -5.19 19.86 -13.60
C ASP A 101 -5.15 18.58 -14.47
N ALA A 102 -5.86 17.51 -14.09
CA ALA A 102 -5.88 16.26 -14.83
C ALA A 102 -6.61 16.40 -16.19
N VAL A 103 -5.91 16.06 -17.27
CA VAL A 103 -6.42 16.00 -18.65
C VAL A 103 -6.30 14.58 -19.23
N ASP A 104 -6.91 14.34 -20.39
CA ASP A 104 -6.95 13.05 -21.10
C ASP A 104 -7.38 11.84 -20.24
N ILE A 105 -8.26 12.12 -19.27
CA ILE A 105 -8.77 11.18 -18.27
C ILE A 105 -9.50 10.01 -18.93
N LYS A 106 -9.09 8.80 -18.59
CA LYS A 106 -9.72 7.52 -18.97
C LYS A 106 -9.86 6.67 -17.72
N VAL A 107 -11.09 6.25 -17.40
CA VAL A 107 -11.44 5.47 -16.21
C VAL A 107 -12.07 4.15 -16.65
N SER A 108 -11.71 3.02 -16.03
CA SER A 108 -12.31 1.72 -16.38
C SER A 108 -13.77 1.58 -15.92
N ASP A 109 -14.10 2.18 -14.77
CA ASP A 109 -15.47 2.33 -14.28
C ASP A 109 -15.58 3.66 -13.51
N ALA A 110 -16.39 4.59 -14.03
CA ALA A 110 -16.60 5.92 -13.44
C ALA A 110 -17.48 5.91 -12.19
N THR A 111 -18.17 4.80 -11.88
CA THR A 111 -19.02 4.65 -10.69
C THR A 111 -18.24 4.23 -9.45
N ALA A 112 -17.01 3.71 -9.63
CA ALA A 112 -16.12 3.30 -8.54
C ALA A 112 -15.81 4.48 -7.61
N LYS A 113 -15.86 4.24 -6.30
CA LYS A 113 -15.56 5.24 -5.26
C LYS A 113 -14.31 4.84 -4.49
N VAL A 114 -13.49 5.85 -4.23
CA VAL A 114 -12.21 5.69 -3.54
C VAL A 114 -12.08 6.66 -2.38
N VAL A 115 -11.24 6.31 -1.43
CA VAL A 115 -10.60 7.28 -0.54
C VAL A 115 -9.10 7.03 -0.56
N LEU A 116 -8.33 8.09 -0.81
CA LEU A 116 -6.88 8.08 -0.71
C LEU A 116 -6.51 8.77 0.61
N LEU A 117 -5.66 8.11 1.38
CA LEU A 117 -5.17 8.57 2.67
C LEU A 117 -3.64 8.57 2.68
N HIS A 118 -3.03 9.50 3.40
CA HIS A 118 -1.57 9.60 3.53
C HIS A 118 -1.14 9.72 4.99
N TRP A 119 0.07 9.24 5.27
CA TRP A 119 0.67 9.31 6.59
C TRP A 119 1.31 10.68 6.83
N VAL A 120 0.99 11.31 7.95
CA VAL A 120 1.65 12.50 8.48
C VAL A 120 2.19 12.21 9.86
N MET A 121 3.45 12.58 10.10
CA MET A 121 4.10 12.51 11.40
C MET A 121 4.24 13.93 11.95
N TRP A 122 3.93 14.14 13.23
CA TRP A 122 3.81 15.46 13.83
C TRP A 122 4.12 15.46 15.32
N GLN A 123 4.41 16.64 15.89
CA GLN A 123 4.68 16.82 17.31
C GLN A 123 3.58 17.65 17.96
N ASP A 124 2.96 17.10 19.00
CA ASP A 124 1.95 17.74 19.83
C ASP A 124 2.61 18.75 20.79
N LYS A 125 2.87 19.97 20.31
CA LYS A 125 3.64 21.01 21.01
C LYS A 125 2.80 21.70 22.07
N ASN A 126 1.48 21.68 21.93
CA ASN A 126 0.53 22.24 22.89
C ASN A 126 -0.06 21.19 23.86
N ASN A 127 0.20 19.90 23.63
CA ASN A 127 -0.23 18.76 24.43
C ASN A 127 -1.77 18.61 24.47
N ASN A 128 -2.45 18.76 23.32
CA ASN A 128 -3.90 18.58 23.18
C ASN A 128 -4.33 17.28 22.48
N GLY A 129 -3.38 16.50 21.94
CA GLY A 129 -3.62 15.21 21.26
C GLY A 129 -4.15 15.30 19.83
N SER A 130 -4.27 16.50 19.25
CA SER A 130 -4.79 16.78 17.90
C SER A 130 -3.78 17.55 17.06
N LEU A 131 -3.72 17.27 15.76
CA LEU A 131 -2.78 17.93 14.83
C LEU A 131 -3.16 19.40 14.58
N ASP A 132 -2.39 20.33 15.11
CA ASP A 132 -2.56 21.77 14.88
C ASP A 132 -1.61 22.36 13.82
N GLY A 133 -1.90 23.60 13.41
CA GLY A 133 -1.15 24.33 12.38
C GLY A 133 0.33 24.56 12.76
N GLY A 134 1.25 23.95 12.02
CA GLY A 134 2.70 24.07 12.26
C GLY A 134 3.29 22.95 13.12
N GLU A 135 2.53 21.90 13.42
CA GLU A 135 3.00 20.73 14.17
C GLU A 135 3.49 19.56 13.31
N SER A 136 3.01 19.47 12.06
CA SER A 136 3.52 18.53 11.05
C SER A 136 5.04 18.62 10.88
N LEU A 137 5.71 17.48 10.93
CA LEU A 137 7.11 17.38 10.54
C LEU A 137 7.23 17.49 9.01
N PRO A 138 8.33 18.06 8.47
CA PRO A 138 8.56 18.16 7.04
C PRO A 138 9.02 16.80 6.47
N LEU A 139 8.11 15.83 6.45
CA LEU A 139 8.32 14.49 5.92
C LEU A 139 7.28 14.20 4.83
N LEU A 140 7.69 13.47 3.79
CA LEU A 140 6.88 13.12 2.63
C LEU A 140 6.53 11.63 2.66
N SER A 141 5.25 11.30 2.48
CA SER A 141 4.77 9.95 2.12
C SER A 141 4.35 9.95 0.66
N HIS A 142 5.11 9.23 -0.18
CA HIS A 142 4.79 9.08 -1.61
C HIS A 142 3.67 8.06 -1.85
N ASP A 143 3.70 6.94 -1.12
CA ASP A 143 2.63 5.93 -1.11
C ASP A 143 1.33 6.49 -0.50
N ARG A 144 0.22 5.84 -0.81
CA ARG A 144 -1.10 6.09 -0.20
C ARG A 144 -1.67 4.81 0.41
N VAL A 145 -2.40 4.94 1.51
CA VAL A 145 -3.38 3.91 1.92
C VAL A 145 -4.65 4.19 1.13
N VAL A 146 -5.15 3.21 0.39
CA VAL A 146 -6.32 3.38 -0.48
C VAL A 146 -7.36 2.34 -0.15
N TYR A 147 -8.63 2.78 -0.07
CA TYR A 147 -9.79 1.91 -0.20
C TYR A 147 -10.50 2.24 -1.51
N ALA A 148 -10.86 1.21 -2.26
CA ALA A 148 -11.79 1.30 -3.38
C ALA A 148 -12.99 0.37 -3.14
N ASP A 149 -14.22 0.83 -3.38
CA ASP A 149 -15.42 -0.01 -3.21
C ASP A 149 -15.53 -1.13 -4.27
N GLN A 150 -14.92 -0.92 -5.43
CA GLN A 150 -14.65 -1.91 -6.49
C GLN A 150 -13.29 -1.65 -7.15
N ALA A 151 -12.79 -2.61 -7.94
CA ALA A 151 -11.50 -2.46 -8.61
C ALA A 151 -11.59 -1.44 -9.75
N VAL A 152 -10.62 -0.52 -9.85
CA VAL A 152 -10.63 0.58 -10.82
C VAL A 152 -9.24 0.89 -11.36
N ASN A 153 -9.17 1.15 -12.67
CA ASN A 153 -7.98 1.65 -13.35
C ASN A 153 -8.26 3.06 -13.89
N VAL A 154 -7.28 3.95 -13.78
CA VAL A 154 -7.32 5.31 -14.35
C VAL A 154 -6.02 5.60 -15.08
N THR A 155 -6.10 6.28 -16.22
CA THR A 155 -4.96 7.00 -16.81
C THR A 155 -5.35 8.44 -17.09
N PHE A 156 -4.46 9.39 -16.79
CA PHE A 156 -4.62 10.82 -17.06
C PHE A 156 -3.24 11.47 -17.21
N GLN A 157 -3.20 12.74 -17.57
CA GLN A 157 -1.97 13.54 -17.61
C GLN A 157 -2.15 14.79 -16.74
N THR A 158 -1.13 15.17 -15.97
CA THR A 158 -1.03 16.49 -15.33
C THR A 158 -0.13 17.39 -16.18
N LEU A 159 -0.38 18.69 -16.15
CA LEU A 159 0.34 19.67 -16.99
C LEU A 159 1.53 20.32 -16.27
N SER A 160 1.54 20.31 -14.93
CA SER A 160 2.63 20.88 -14.13
C SER A 160 2.88 20.06 -12.85
N PRO A 161 3.86 19.14 -12.83
CA PRO A 161 4.73 18.76 -13.94
C PRO A 161 3.99 18.00 -15.05
N ASP A 162 4.49 18.12 -16.28
CA ASP A 162 4.07 17.30 -17.41
C ASP A 162 4.32 15.81 -17.10
N MET A 163 3.25 15.06 -16.85
CA MET A 163 3.34 13.72 -16.28
C MET A 163 2.12 12.87 -16.63
N VAL A 164 2.35 11.75 -17.32
CA VAL A 164 1.33 10.71 -17.50
C VAL A 164 1.23 9.88 -16.23
N GLN A 165 0.03 9.83 -15.65
CA GLN A 165 -0.28 9.07 -14.44
C GLN A 165 -1.12 7.84 -14.77
N LYS A 166 -0.83 6.72 -14.11
CA LYS A 166 -1.62 5.48 -14.12
C LYS A 166 -1.95 5.05 -12.70
N TRP A 167 -3.22 4.96 -12.35
CA TRP A 167 -3.67 4.41 -11.08
C TRP A 167 -4.32 3.04 -11.33
N ASN A 168 -4.00 2.05 -10.48
CA ASN A 168 -4.58 0.70 -10.56
C ASN A 168 -4.86 0.22 -9.13
N PHE A 169 -6.13 0.27 -8.73
CA PHE A 169 -6.59 -0.08 -7.40
C PHE A 169 -7.46 -1.35 -7.44
N ALA A 170 -7.10 -2.34 -6.63
CA ALA A 170 -8.00 -3.46 -6.35
C ALA A 170 -9.10 -3.06 -5.36
N GLN A 171 -10.18 -3.84 -5.32
CA GLN A 171 -11.26 -3.67 -4.35
C GLN A 171 -10.76 -3.85 -2.90
N GLY A 172 -11.26 -3.00 -2.00
CA GLY A 172 -10.93 -3.01 -0.58
C GLY A 172 -9.67 -2.21 -0.23
N TRP A 173 -9.12 -2.47 0.95
CA TRP A 173 -7.93 -1.79 1.46
C TRP A 173 -6.64 -2.32 0.83
N SER A 174 -5.82 -1.43 0.28
CA SER A 174 -4.47 -1.72 -0.21
C SER A 174 -3.51 -0.55 0.02
N ARG A 175 -2.21 -0.81 -0.15
CA ARG A 175 -1.23 0.26 -0.35
C ARG A 175 -1.19 0.58 -1.83
N ALA A 176 -1.44 1.82 -2.23
CA ALA A 176 -1.08 2.27 -3.55
C ALA A 176 0.41 2.65 -3.53
N ALA A 177 1.23 1.72 -4.02
CA ALA A 177 2.68 1.88 -4.11
C ALA A 177 3.03 2.87 -5.23
N HIS A 178 3.94 3.79 -4.92
CA HIS A 178 4.29 4.91 -5.77
C HIS A 178 5.59 4.68 -6.55
N TYR A 179 5.50 4.87 -7.87
CA TYR A 179 6.67 4.88 -8.75
C TYR A 179 6.63 6.13 -9.63
N VAL A 180 7.74 6.86 -9.70
CA VAL A 180 7.96 7.97 -10.64
C VAL A 180 9.28 7.78 -11.35
N TYR A 181 9.29 7.99 -12.66
CA TYR A 181 10.50 8.03 -13.47
C TYR A 181 10.28 8.97 -14.67
N LYS A 182 11.37 9.48 -15.25
CA LYS A 182 11.34 10.06 -16.59
C LYS A 182 11.98 9.06 -17.56
N PRO A 183 11.28 8.62 -18.62
CA PRO A 183 11.92 7.87 -19.69
C PRO A 183 13.13 8.63 -20.29
N LEU A 184 14.05 7.89 -20.89
CA LEU A 184 15.13 8.49 -21.67
C LEU A 184 14.51 9.25 -22.87
N ASP A 185 15.11 10.38 -23.21
CA ASP A 185 14.72 11.27 -24.31
C ASP A 185 13.28 11.85 -24.28
N THR A 186 12.55 11.74 -23.15
CA THR A 186 11.27 12.45 -22.95
C THR A 186 11.38 13.60 -21.96
N GLN A 187 10.47 14.57 -22.08
CA GLN A 187 10.24 15.60 -21.05
C GLN A 187 9.12 15.21 -20.08
N THR A 188 8.09 14.53 -20.59
CA THR A 188 6.99 13.97 -19.81
C THR A 188 7.48 12.91 -18.84
N TYR A 189 7.14 13.08 -17.56
CA TYR A 189 7.33 12.07 -16.52
C TYR A 189 6.27 10.95 -16.63
N ARG A 190 6.54 9.83 -15.99
CA ARG A 190 5.58 8.74 -15.79
C ARG A 190 5.45 8.45 -14.31
N ARG A 191 4.20 8.39 -13.83
CA ARG A 191 3.85 8.05 -12.45
C ARG A 191 2.89 6.88 -12.42
N SER A 192 3.07 5.95 -11.50
CA SER A 192 2.00 5.02 -11.15
C SER A 192 1.73 4.94 -9.65
N LEU A 193 0.47 4.64 -9.35
CA LEU A 193 -0.04 4.30 -8.03
C LEU A 193 -0.71 2.92 -8.16
N GLU A 194 -0.04 1.87 -7.72
CA GLU A 194 -0.44 0.49 -7.99
C GLU A 194 -0.67 -0.30 -6.70
N THR A 195 -1.78 -1.04 -6.62
CA THR A 195 -2.11 -1.87 -5.45
C THR A 195 -0.96 -2.82 -5.09
N ASN A 196 -0.59 -2.77 -3.82
CA ASN A 196 0.40 -3.60 -3.16
C ASN A 196 -0.10 -3.94 -1.73
N GLY A 197 0.58 -4.85 -1.06
CA GLY A 197 0.27 -5.19 0.34
C GLY A 197 0.52 -4.02 1.29
N LEU A 198 -0.30 -3.91 2.34
CA LEU A 198 -0.20 -2.86 3.37
C LEU A 198 1.07 -2.94 4.25
N SER A 199 1.94 -3.93 4.05
CA SER A 199 2.99 -4.33 5.01
C SER A 199 4.03 -3.27 5.36
N ARG A 200 4.28 -2.28 4.49
CA ARG A 200 5.24 -1.20 4.72
C ARG A 200 4.82 0.10 4.04
N PHE A 201 5.05 1.22 4.73
CA PHE A 201 5.09 2.58 4.19
C PHE A 201 6.41 3.24 4.60
N GLU A 202 6.77 4.34 3.94
CA GLU A 202 7.99 5.08 4.21
C GLU A 202 7.75 6.59 4.11
N LEU A 203 8.13 7.30 5.18
CA LEU A 203 8.23 8.74 5.25
C LEU A 203 9.71 9.11 5.20
N HIS A 204 10.04 10.13 4.41
CA HIS A 204 11.41 10.63 4.32
C HIS A 204 11.43 12.16 4.24
N GLN A 205 12.60 12.76 4.50
CA GLN A 205 12.80 14.18 4.26
C GLN A 205 12.71 14.48 2.74
N PRO A 206 12.30 15.70 2.33
CA PRO A 206 12.35 16.11 0.93
C PRO A 206 13.77 15.94 0.36
N THR A 207 13.89 15.18 -0.74
CA THR A 207 15.17 15.00 -1.44
C THR A 207 15.65 16.36 -1.96
N PRO A 208 16.89 16.80 -1.65
CA PRO A 208 17.42 18.04 -2.20
C PRO A 208 17.44 18.04 -3.73
N LEU A 209 17.03 19.16 -4.35
CA LEU A 209 16.98 19.30 -5.81
C LEU A 209 18.34 19.15 -6.50
N THR A 210 19.44 19.17 -5.74
CA THR A 210 20.83 18.98 -6.19
C THR A 210 21.28 17.52 -6.15
N SER A 211 20.36 16.56 -6.30
CA SER A 211 20.60 15.11 -6.18
C SER A 211 20.23 14.35 -7.46
N MET A 212 20.67 14.87 -8.61
CA MET A 212 20.68 14.19 -9.92
C MET A 212 22.00 14.47 -10.65
#